data_AF-A0A3C1X8V3-F1
#
_entry.id   AF-A0A3C1X8V3-F1
#
_cell.length_a   1.000
_cell.length_b   1.000
_cell.length_c   1.000
_cell.angle_alpha   90.00
_cell.angle_beta   90.00
_cell.angle_gamma   90.00
#
_symmetry.space_group_name_H-M   'P 1'
#
loop_
_entity.id
_entity.type
_entity.pdbx_description
1 polymer ?
#
loop_
_entity_poly.entity_id
_entity_poly.type
_entity_poly.pdbx_seq_one_letter_code
_entity_poly.pdbx_strand_id
1 'polypeptide(L)'
;MPSRLSCILMCTLFSAVVAADEYRGVAVPQQANRRLAVLVLTDGTVLETSLKVESGGYSVDVPGGRQFIESSRVRFIAKDRVDAWRQLRASFQELTPDVHLQIARWCLKNELRLQAEREALDALRLDPNRQDAKRLLQQLAEDGADRFENTSSQSAVLMPPLPVAGPAAAARSLAGLRRSTTQQFVRSVQPLLSSKCATAGCHGRNSQTEFQLLAVRSGSDPRTAEQNLEAVLSQLSFSEPTRSPLLKYAADSHGGQHDIPLRGRTGNLQL
;
A
#
# COMPACT_ATOMS: atom_id res chain seq x y z
N MET A 1 51.66 -51.39 64.71
CA MET A 1 51.37 -50.29 65.66
C MET A 1 50.23 -49.45 65.10
N PRO A 2 49.32 -48.95 65.95
CA PRO A 2 47.92 -49.36 65.90
C PRO A 2 46.92 -48.30 65.40
N SER A 3 45.70 -48.77 65.05
CA SER A 3 44.36 -48.21 65.38
C SER A 3 43.94 -46.80 64.93
N ARG A 4 42.68 -46.44 64.70
CA ARG A 4 41.37 -47.10 64.48
C ARG A 4 40.40 -45.97 64.06
N LEU A 5 39.36 -46.37 63.35
CA LEU A 5 38.12 -45.66 63.05
C LEU A 5 37.40 -45.00 64.24
N SER A 6 36.53 -44.04 63.85
CA SER A 6 35.18 -43.75 64.37
C SER A 6 34.99 -42.72 65.49
N CYS A 7 34.13 -41.74 65.20
CA CYS A 7 32.89 -41.35 65.93
C CYS A 7 32.66 -39.83 65.83
N ILE A 8 31.47 -39.23 65.70
CA ILE A 8 30.06 -39.58 65.41
C ILE A 8 29.33 -38.22 65.46
N LEU A 9 28.37 -37.96 64.55
CA LEU A 9 27.19 -37.05 64.69
C LEU A 9 27.44 -35.55 65.05
N MET A 10 26.57 -34.55 64.81
CA MET A 10 25.21 -34.40 64.29
C MET A 10 24.97 -32.89 64.09
N CYS A 11 23.90 -32.55 63.37
CA CYS A 11 23.06 -31.36 63.55
C CYS A 11 23.55 -29.99 63.03
N THR A 12 23.19 -29.76 61.76
CA THR A 12 22.29 -28.67 61.33
C THR A 12 22.19 -27.42 62.22
N LEU A 13 22.62 -26.28 61.68
CA LEU A 13 21.86 -25.04 61.83
C LEU A 13 21.75 -24.32 60.49
N PHE A 14 20.50 -24.28 60.03
CA PHE A 14 19.96 -23.37 59.03
C PHE A 14 20.38 -21.93 59.37
N SER A 15 20.98 -21.23 58.43
CA SER A 15 20.83 -19.78 58.31
C SER A 15 20.75 -19.48 56.84
N ALA A 16 19.52 -19.26 56.41
CA ALA A 16 19.16 -18.88 55.07
C ALA A 16 19.18 -17.34 54.96
N VAL A 17 19.45 -16.89 53.73
CA VAL A 17 19.08 -15.58 53.16
C VAL A 17 19.94 -14.41 53.69
N VAL A 18 20.67 -13.65 52.87
CA VAL A 18 20.31 -13.01 51.60
C VAL A 18 21.53 -13.11 50.67
N ALA A 19 21.43 -13.88 49.59
CA ALA A 19 22.26 -13.61 48.42
C ALA A 19 21.74 -12.29 47.86
N ALA A 20 22.58 -11.26 47.89
CA ALA A 20 22.36 -10.05 47.13
C ALA A 20 22.34 -10.48 45.66
N ASP A 21 21.13 -10.72 45.16
CA ASP A 21 20.86 -10.92 43.76
C ASP A 21 21.39 -9.64 43.09
N GLU A 22 22.50 -9.79 42.36
CA GLU A 22 22.97 -8.78 41.44
C GLU A 22 21.80 -8.46 40.54
N TYR A 23 21.11 -7.36 40.87
CA TYR A 23 20.17 -6.71 39.97
C TYR A 23 21.01 -6.24 38.80
N ARG A 24 21.27 -7.16 37.89
CA ARG A 24 21.79 -6.94 36.55
C ARG A 24 20.70 -6.11 35.92
N GLY A 25 20.79 -4.80 36.14
CA GLY A 25 19.87 -3.82 35.61
C GLY A 25 19.72 -4.16 34.15
N VAL A 26 18.54 -4.65 33.79
CA VAL A 26 18.14 -4.73 32.40
C VAL A 26 18.34 -3.32 31.92
N ALA A 27 19.40 -3.10 31.14
CA ALA A 27 19.64 -1.83 30.49
C ALA A 27 18.39 -1.59 29.65
N VAL A 28 17.48 -0.79 30.19
CA VAL A 28 16.35 -0.24 29.44
C VAL A 28 17.03 0.37 28.22
N PRO A 29 16.77 -0.14 27.00
CA PRO A 29 17.43 0.38 25.82
C PRO A 29 17.13 1.86 25.81
N GLN A 30 18.19 2.66 25.93
CA GLN A 30 18.12 4.10 26.04
C GLN A 30 17.27 4.65 24.89
N GLN A 31 15.98 4.89 25.14
CA GLN A 31 15.01 5.56 24.26
C GLN A 31 15.37 7.04 24.06
N ALA A 32 16.61 7.44 24.36
CA ALA A 32 17.00 8.83 24.35
C ALA A 32 17.39 9.26 22.93
N ASN A 33 16.58 10.20 22.43
CA ASN A 33 16.82 11.07 21.29
C ASN A 33 16.61 10.46 19.89
N ARG A 34 15.50 9.73 19.71
CA ARG A 34 14.94 9.48 18.37
C ARG A 34 14.00 10.62 18.00
N ARG A 35 14.13 11.13 16.77
CA ARG A 35 13.27 12.21 16.25
C ARG A 35 12.53 11.70 15.02
N LEU A 36 11.23 12.01 14.94
CA LEU A 36 10.47 11.83 13.72
C LEU A 36 10.98 12.83 12.69
N ALA A 37 11.36 12.34 11.52
CA ALA A 37 11.73 13.19 10.39
C ALA A 37 11.52 12.47 9.07
N VAL A 38 11.68 13.24 7.99
CA VAL A 38 11.63 12.76 6.63
C VAL A 38 13.04 12.69 6.07
N LEU A 39 13.51 11.48 5.74
CA LEU A 39 14.79 11.25 5.08
C LEU A 39 14.58 11.23 3.57
N VAL A 40 15.29 12.08 2.84
CA VAL A 40 15.36 11.99 1.38
C VAL A 40 16.68 11.34 0.99
N LEU A 41 16.59 10.20 0.33
CA LEU A 41 17.74 9.45 -0.15
C LEU A 41 18.24 9.98 -1.50
N THR A 42 19.47 9.63 -1.86
CA THR A 42 20.10 10.05 -3.13
C THR A 42 19.40 9.49 -4.36
N ASP A 43 18.71 8.36 -4.25
CA ASP A 43 17.85 7.75 -5.29
C ASP A 43 16.46 8.44 -5.41
N GLY A 44 16.22 9.48 -4.60
CA GLY A 44 14.97 10.22 -4.56
C GLY A 44 13.84 9.52 -3.80
N THR A 45 14.11 8.45 -3.07
CA THR A 45 13.12 7.83 -2.17
C THR A 45 12.96 8.66 -0.89
N VAL A 46 11.72 8.84 -0.44
CA VAL A 46 11.39 9.52 0.81
C VAL A 46 10.99 8.51 1.88
N LEU A 47 11.61 8.58 3.04
CA LEU A 47 11.33 7.73 4.20
C LEU A 47 10.86 8.57 5.38
N GLU A 48 9.63 8.33 5.83
CA GLU A 48 9.10 8.91 7.07
C GLU A 48 9.37 7.93 8.21
N THR A 49 10.25 8.31 9.14
CA THR A 49 10.73 7.37 10.16
C THR A 49 11.20 8.09 11.41
N SER A 50 11.31 7.33 12.50
CA SER A 50 12.03 7.75 13.69
C SER A 50 13.53 7.48 13.45
N LEU A 51 14.34 8.53 13.50
CA LEU A 51 15.78 8.42 13.28
C LEU A 51 16.58 8.70 14.54
N LYS A 52 17.68 7.98 14.69
CA LYS A 52 18.77 8.27 15.63
C LYS A 52 20.03 8.55 14.81
N VAL A 53 20.68 9.69 15.08
CA VAL A 53 21.96 10.03 14.46
C VAL A 53 23.06 9.18 15.11
N GLU A 54 23.86 8.52 14.29
CA GLU A 54 24.97 7.66 14.70
C GLU A 54 26.23 8.02 13.91
N SER A 55 27.40 7.56 14.35
CA SER A 55 28.66 7.86 13.67
C SER A 55 28.64 7.29 12.24
N GLY A 56 28.57 8.17 11.24
CA GLY A 56 28.59 7.82 9.82
C GLY A 56 27.22 7.71 9.15
N GLY A 57 26.09 7.87 9.87
CA GLY A 57 24.76 7.73 9.28
C GLY A 57 23.60 7.86 10.26
N TYR A 58 22.51 7.16 9.94
CA TYR A 58 21.24 7.24 10.64
C TYR A 58 20.67 5.85 10.87
N SER A 59 20.30 5.55 12.11
CA SER A 59 19.53 4.35 12.46
C SER A 59 18.05 4.69 12.40
N VAL A 60 17.30 4.00 11.54
CA VAL A 60 15.87 4.24 11.26
C VAL A 60 15.02 3.02 11.61
N ASP A 61 13.75 3.26 11.96
CA ASP A 61 12.75 2.20 12.11
C ASP A 61 12.04 1.93 10.78
N VAL A 62 11.99 0.66 10.38
CA VAL A 62 11.31 0.19 9.17
C VAL A 62 10.39 -0.99 9.51
N PRO A 63 9.36 -1.30 8.69
CA PRO A 63 8.56 -2.50 8.85
C PRO A 63 9.46 -3.75 8.72
N GLY A 64 9.80 -4.38 9.85
CA GLY A 64 10.75 -5.49 9.92
C GLY A 64 11.94 -5.28 10.86
N GLY A 65 12.08 -4.09 11.47
CA GLY A 65 13.07 -3.84 12.52
C GLY A 65 13.81 -2.51 12.36
N ARG A 66 15.08 -2.49 12.75
CA ARG A 66 15.95 -1.31 12.62
C ARG A 66 16.90 -1.49 11.44
N GLN A 67 17.08 -0.42 10.69
CA GLN A 67 18.01 -0.37 9.57
C GLN A 67 18.98 0.80 9.75
N PHE A 68 20.25 0.57 9.44
CA PHE A 68 21.25 1.64 9.37
C PHE A 68 21.35 2.16 7.93
N ILE A 69 21.31 3.48 7.77
CA ILE A 69 21.45 4.18 6.49
C ILE A 69 22.70 5.05 6.58
N GLU A 70 23.65 4.82 5.69
CA GLU A 70 24.87 5.62 5.58
C GLU A 70 24.55 7.08 5.20
N SER A 71 25.30 8.02 5.78
CA SER A 71 25.16 9.45 5.48
C SER A 71 25.33 9.77 3.99
N SER A 72 26.18 9.04 3.26
CA SER A 72 26.39 9.13 1.81
C SER A 72 25.12 8.85 0.98
N ARG A 73 24.19 8.05 1.53
CA ARG A 73 22.92 7.71 0.88
C ARG A 73 21.82 8.71 1.19
N VAL A 74 22.04 9.62 2.14
CA VAL A 74 21.08 10.66 2.52
C VAL A 74 21.42 11.94 1.78
N ARG A 75 20.46 12.43 1.00
CA ARG A 75 20.59 13.71 0.30
C ARG A 75 20.36 14.87 1.26
N PHE A 76 19.28 14.82 2.05
CA PHE A 76 18.97 15.79 3.10
C PHE A 76 17.85 15.26 4.02
N ILE A 77 17.64 15.95 5.15
CA ILE A 77 16.58 15.68 6.11
C ILE A 77 15.56 16.82 6.05
N ALA A 78 14.28 16.46 6.03
CA ALA A 78 13.17 17.39 6.00
C ALA A 78 12.21 17.18 7.18
N LYS A 79 11.44 18.21 7.49
CA LYS A 79 10.42 18.16 8.55
C LYS A 79 9.21 17.32 8.14
N ASP A 80 8.79 17.47 6.90
CA ASP A 80 7.66 16.80 6.26
C ASP A 80 7.92 16.68 4.75
N ARG A 81 7.05 15.97 4.02
CA ARG A 81 7.20 15.78 2.57
C ARG A 81 7.16 17.09 1.77
N VAL A 82 6.47 18.12 2.26
CA VAL A 82 6.38 19.42 1.59
C VAL A 82 7.68 20.19 1.77
N ASP A 83 8.27 20.16 2.95
CA ASP A 83 9.59 20.69 3.23
C ASP A 83 10.66 19.97 2.39
N ALA A 84 10.53 18.65 2.20
CA ALA A 84 11.41 17.89 1.32
C ALA A 84 11.36 18.39 -0.13
N TRP A 85 10.16 18.68 -0.65
CA TRP A 85 9.99 19.30 -1.96
C TRP A 85 10.59 20.71 -2.04
N ARG A 86 10.42 21.55 -1.01
CA ARG A 86 11.03 22.90 -0.97
C ARG A 86 12.56 22.83 -1.00
N GLN A 87 13.15 21.95 -0.19
CA GLN A 87 14.59 21.73 -0.17
C GLN A 87 15.10 21.16 -1.50
N LEU A 88 14.34 20.26 -2.13
CA LEU A 88 14.69 19.73 -3.45
C LEU A 88 14.74 20.85 -4.50
N ARG A 89 13.73 21.74 -4.54
CA ARG A 89 13.73 22.91 -5.44
C ARG A 89 14.95 23.80 -5.20
N ALA A 90 15.25 24.09 -3.93
CA ALA A 90 16.39 24.94 -3.55
C ALA A 90 17.76 24.33 -3.91
N SER A 91 17.81 23.02 -4.18
CA SER A 91 19.06 22.34 -4.59
C SER A 91 19.44 22.58 -6.06
N PHE A 92 18.54 23.14 -6.86
CA PHE A 92 18.82 23.51 -8.25
C PHE A 92 19.18 24.99 -8.34
N GLN A 93 20.24 25.31 -9.10
CA GLN A 93 20.66 26.69 -9.33
C GLN A 93 19.62 27.48 -10.14
N GLU A 94 18.97 26.81 -11.11
CA GLU A 94 17.93 27.38 -11.95
C GLU A 94 16.81 26.36 -12.16
N LEU A 95 15.57 26.83 -12.14
CA LEU A 95 14.38 26.01 -12.36
C LEU A 95 13.94 26.13 -13.82
N THR A 96 14.62 25.40 -14.70
CA THR A 96 14.22 25.28 -16.10
C THR A 96 12.94 24.45 -16.25
N PRO A 97 12.23 24.49 -17.40
CA PRO A 97 11.06 23.65 -17.63
C PRO A 97 11.32 22.16 -17.39
N ASP A 98 12.51 21.66 -17.78
CA ASP A 98 12.92 20.27 -17.55
C ASP A 98 13.09 19.95 -16.07
N VAL A 99 13.69 20.87 -15.31
CA VAL A 99 13.88 20.72 -13.86
C VAL A 99 12.53 20.71 -13.14
N HIS A 100 11.61 21.60 -13.51
CA HIS A 100 10.24 21.58 -12.99
C HIS A 100 9.57 20.22 -13.22
N LEU A 101 9.67 19.65 -14.42
CA LEU A 101 9.09 18.32 -14.70
C LEU A 101 9.82 17.18 -13.99
N GLN A 102 11.13 17.30 -13.78
CA GLN A 102 11.88 16.34 -12.95
C GLN A 102 11.36 16.35 -11.51
N ILE A 103 11.16 17.53 -10.93
CA ILE A 103 10.62 17.69 -9.58
C ILE A 103 9.16 17.19 -9.55
N ALA A 104 8.35 17.48 -10.56
CA ALA A 104 6.98 16.99 -10.66
C ALA A 104 6.89 15.46 -10.61
N ARG A 105 7.75 14.76 -11.36
CA ARG A 105 7.83 13.29 -11.33
C ARG A 105 8.29 12.76 -9.98
N TRP A 106 9.25 13.43 -9.35
CA TRP A 106 9.67 13.07 -7.99
C TRP A 106 8.53 13.24 -6.98
N CYS A 107 7.75 14.33 -7.10
CA CYS A 107 6.57 14.55 -6.28
C CYS A 107 5.53 13.43 -6.47
N LEU A 108 5.26 13.00 -7.71
CA LEU A 108 4.37 11.87 -7.98
C LEU A 108 4.84 10.56 -7.32
N LYS A 109 6.13 10.24 -7.43
CA LYS A 109 6.72 9.04 -6.79
C LYS A 109 6.52 9.04 -5.26
N ASN A 110 6.45 10.22 -4.65
CA ASN A 110 6.34 10.41 -3.19
C ASN A 110 4.95 10.91 -2.76
N GLU A 111 3.94 10.75 -3.62
CA GLU A 111 2.51 11.06 -3.37
C GLU A 111 2.20 12.55 -3.10
N LEU A 112 3.10 13.45 -3.49
CA LEU A 112 2.98 14.91 -3.37
C LEU A 112 2.22 15.51 -4.57
N ARG A 113 0.95 15.14 -4.72
CA ARG A 113 0.17 15.44 -5.94
C ARG A 113 0.01 16.95 -6.22
N LEU A 114 -0.30 17.73 -5.19
CA LEU A 114 -0.50 19.19 -5.32
C LEU A 114 0.79 19.90 -5.76
N GLN A 115 1.93 19.45 -5.23
CA GLN A 115 3.24 19.96 -5.61
C GLN A 115 3.58 19.53 -7.03
N ALA A 116 3.29 18.28 -7.42
CA ALA A 116 3.51 17.81 -8.79
C ALA A 116 2.74 18.64 -9.82
N GLU A 117 1.48 18.96 -9.55
CA GLU A 117 0.66 19.83 -10.39
C GLU A 117 1.26 21.23 -10.51
N ARG A 118 1.66 21.82 -9.38
CA ARG A 118 2.28 23.14 -9.35
C ARG A 118 3.54 23.20 -10.21
N GLU A 119 4.42 22.22 -10.08
CA GLU A 119 5.66 22.17 -10.88
C GLU A 119 5.36 22.02 -12.37
N ALA A 120 4.36 21.23 -12.76
CA ALA A 120 3.97 21.07 -14.16
C ALA A 120 3.36 22.35 -14.75
N LEU A 121 2.59 23.10 -13.96
CA LEU A 121 2.09 24.43 -14.34
C LEU A 121 3.23 25.44 -14.46
N ASP A 122 4.20 25.43 -13.54
CA ASP A 122 5.39 26.28 -13.61
C ASP A 122 6.21 25.98 -14.87
N ALA A 123 6.35 24.70 -15.26
CA ALA A 123 6.97 24.32 -16.53
C ALA A 123 6.22 24.89 -17.76
N LEU A 124 4.88 24.86 -17.76
CA LEU A 124 4.08 25.42 -18.87
C LEU A 124 4.10 26.95 -18.94
N ARG A 125 4.33 27.65 -17.81
CA ARG A 125 4.53 29.10 -17.82
C ARG A 125 5.81 29.49 -18.55
N LEU A 126 6.85 28.67 -18.40
CA LEU A 126 8.14 28.88 -19.06
C LEU A 126 8.15 28.37 -20.51
N ASP A 127 7.48 27.25 -20.78
CA ASP A 127 7.32 26.67 -22.12
C ASP A 127 5.87 26.19 -22.36
N PRO A 128 5.01 27.04 -22.95
CA PRO A 128 3.59 26.72 -23.17
C PRO A 128 3.31 25.54 -24.12
N ASN A 129 4.29 25.15 -24.95
CA ASN A 129 4.10 24.14 -25.98
C ASN A 129 4.53 22.73 -25.55
N ARG A 130 5.01 22.57 -24.30
CA ARG A 130 5.43 21.28 -23.75
C ARG A 130 4.32 20.25 -23.63
N GLN A 131 4.43 19.22 -24.44
CA GLN A 131 3.46 18.12 -24.47
C GLN A 131 3.57 17.17 -23.28
N ASP A 132 4.77 17.02 -22.70
CA ASP A 132 5.00 16.23 -21.50
C ASP A 132 4.35 16.87 -20.25
N ALA A 133 4.46 18.19 -20.07
CA ALA A 133 3.81 18.91 -18.98
C ALA A 133 2.27 18.87 -19.09
N LYS A 134 1.72 19.07 -20.30
CA LYS A 134 0.28 18.93 -20.57
C LYS A 134 -0.23 17.52 -20.26
N ARG A 135 0.49 16.48 -20.70
CA ARG A 135 0.15 15.08 -20.40
C ARG A 135 0.19 14.79 -18.90
N LEU A 136 1.19 15.30 -18.18
CA LEU A 136 1.30 15.11 -16.74
C LEU A 136 0.14 15.77 -15.99
N LEU A 137 -0.28 16.98 -16.39
CA LEU A 137 -1.46 17.65 -15.83
C LEU A 137 -2.76 16.91 -16.14
N GLN A 138 -2.88 16.35 -17.35
CA GLN A 138 -4.05 15.52 -17.69
C GLN A 138 -4.12 14.28 -16.79
N GLN A 139 -3.02 13.56 -16.59
CA GLN A 139 -2.95 12.44 -15.65
C GLN A 139 -3.31 12.88 -14.21
N LEU A 140 -2.81 14.04 -13.81
CA LEU A 140 -3.12 14.64 -12.50
C LEU A 140 -4.59 15.05 -12.33
N ALA A 141 -5.26 15.44 -13.42
CA ALA A 141 -6.69 15.72 -13.41
C ALA A 141 -7.51 14.42 -13.35
N GLU A 142 -7.11 13.41 -14.14
CA GLU A 142 -7.80 12.11 -14.22
C GLU A 142 -7.80 11.39 -12.87
N ASP A 143 -6.64 11.20 -12.20
CA ASP A 143 -6.68 10.56 -10.87
C ASP A 143 -7.23 11.48 -9.75
N GLY A 144 -7.44 12.77 -10.02
CA GLY A 144 -8.08 13.72 -9.11
C GLY A 144 -9.60 13.60 -9.13
N ALA A 145 -10.18 13.53 -10.34
CA ALA A 145 -11.61 13.30 -10.56
C ALA A 145 -12.06 11.97 -9.92
N ASP A 146 -11.25 10.91 -10.04
CA ASP A 146 -11.49 9.61 -9.40
C ASP A 146 -11.55 9.69 -7.86
N ARG A 147 -10.91 10.71 -7.25
CA ARG A 147 -10.86 10.91 -5.79
C ARG A 147 -12.02 11.76 -5.28
N PHE A 148 -12.40 12.82 -6.00
CA PHE A 148 -13.54 13.67 -5.63
C PHE A 148 -14.88 12.92 -5.74
N GLU A 149 -15.07 12.04 -6.72
CA GLU A 149 -16.27 11.19 -6.79
C GLU A 149 -16.37 10.19 -5.62
N ASN A 150 -15.24 9.78 -5.04
CA ASN A 150 -15.20 8.88 -3.87
C ASN A 150 -15.36 9.60 -2.53
N THR A 151 -14.81 10.81 -2.38
CA THR A 151 -14.95 11.61 -1.14
C THR A 151 -16.35 12.24 -0.99
N SER A 152 -17.02 12.58 -2.10
CA SER A 152 -18.37 13.17 -2.09
C SER A 152 -19.45 12.23 -1.54
N SER A 153 -19.23 10.92 -1.55
CA SER A 153 -20.15 9.92 -0.99
C SER A 153 -20.07 9.79 0.53
N GLN A 154 -19.10 10.43 1.21
CA GLN A 154 -18.89 10.31 2.66
C GLN A 154 -19.10 11.61 3.44
N SER A 155 -19.45 12.73 2.80
CA SER A 155 -19.65 14.01 3.51
C SER A 155 -20.93 14.77 3.18
N ALA A 156 -21.89 14.15 2.48
CA ALA A 156 -23.20 14.76 2.28
C ALA A 156 -24.14 14.50 3.47
N VAL A 157 -23.91 15.19 4.59
CA VAL A 157 -24.96 15.43 5.60
C VAL A 157 -25.02 16.94 5.84
N LEU A 158 -26.18 17.49 5.47
CA LEU A 158 -26.73 18.84 5.72
C LEU A 158 -26.36 19.97 4.73
N MET A 159 -27.13 20.05 3.64
CA MET A 159 -27.86 21.26 3.19
C MET A 159 -28.90 20.87 2.12
N PRO A 160 -30.11 21.44 2.10
CA PRO A 160 -31.13 21.13 1.08
C PRO A 160 -30.84 21.87 -0.25
N PRO A 161 -31.22 21.32 -1.41
CA PRO A 161 -30.83 21.86 -2.71
C PRO A 161 -31.82 22.91 -3.25
N LEU A 162 -31.31 23.87 -4.03
CA LEU A 162 -32.08 24.56 -5.07
C LEU A 162 -31.57 24.14 -6.46
N PRO A 163 -32.43 24.12 -7.49
CA PRO A 163 -32.20 23.33 -8.70
C PRO A 163 -31.66 24.20 -9.85
N VAL A 164 -30.64 23.73 -10.57
CA VAL A 164 -30.46 24.11 -11.99
C VAL A 164 -29.89 22.94 -12.79
N ALA A 165 -30.48 22.78 -13.97
CA ALA A 165 -30.33 21.79 -15.02
C ALA A 165 -28.92 21.58 -15.60
N GLY A 166 -28.73 20.40 -16.21
CA GLY A 166 -27.96 20.30 -17.46
C GLY A 166 -27.06 19.06 -17.59
N PRO A 167 -26.96 18.43 -18.78
CA PRO A 167 -26.72 17.00 -18.92
C PRO A 167 -25.25 16.64 -19.16
N ALA A 168 -24.76 15.61 -18.45
CA ALA A 168 -23.54 14.89 -18.84
C ALA A 168 -23.67 13.39 -18.49
N ALA A 169 -24.68 12.77 -19.09
CA ALA A 169 -24.70 11.33 -19.26
C ALA A 169 -23.73 10.95 -20.38
N ALA A 170 -22.44 10.71 -20.09
CA ALA A 170 -21.52 10.02 -21.00
C ALA A 170 -20.17 9.66 -20.35
N ALA A 171 -20.17 8.79 -19.33
CA ALA A 171 -19.00 7.95 -19.00
C ALA A 171 -19.42 6.70 -18.21
N ARG A 172 -20.56 6.11 -18.58
CA ARG A 172 -20.90 4.75 -18.13
C ARG A 172 -20.34 3.79 -19.15
N SER A 173 -19.19 3.18 -18.85
CA SER A 173 -18.90 1.85 -19.40
C SER A 173 -18.08 1.07 -18.41
N LEU A 174 -18.74 0.06 -17.86
CA LEU A 174 -18.22 -1.29 -17.61
C LEU A 174 -19.26 -2.19 -16.91
N ALA A 175 -20.16 -1.57 -16.15
CA ALA A 175 -21.49 -2.06 -15.75
C ALA A 175 -22.26 -0.93 -15.04
N GLY A 176 -21.97 0.34 -15.37
CA GLY A 176 -22.37 1.50 -14.55
C GLY A 176 -21.59 1.63 -13.23
N LEU A 177 -20.54 0.82 -13.03
CA LEU A 177 -19.65 0.88 -11.87
C LEU A 177 -18.69 2.07 -11.95
N ARG A 178 -18.30 2.57 -10.77
CA ARG A 178 -17.31 3.64 -10.62
C ARG A 178 -15.97 3.18 -11.19
N ARG A 179 -15.21 4.11 -11.80
CA ARG A 179 -13.89 3.82 -12.38
C ARG A 179 -12.93 3.17 -11.38
N SER A 180 -12.95 3.61 -10.12
CA SER A 180 -12.13 3.01 -9.05
C SER A 180 -12.51 1.55 -8.75
N THR A 181 -13.81 1.22 -8.75
CA THR A 181 -14.30 -0.15 -8.58
C THR A 181 -13.87 -1.03 -9.75
N THR A 182 -13.95 -0.50 -10.97
CA THR A 182 -13.44 -1.15 -12.16
C THR A 182 -11.92 -1.38 -12.10
N GLN A 183 -11.14 -0.39 -11.65
CA GLN A 183 -9.69 -0.52 -11.50
C GLN A 183 -9.31 -1.53 -10.40
N GLN A 184 -10.04 -1.54 -9.28
CA GLN A 184 -9.86 -2.54 -8.23
C GLN A 184 -10.21 -3.94 -8.73
N PHE A 185 -11.27 -4.07 -9.53
CA PHE A 185 -11.60 -5.31 -10.19
C PHE A 185 -10.43 -5.76 -11.08
N VAL A 186 -9.97 -4.92 -12.02
CA VAL A 186 -8.90 -5.25 -12.97
C VAL A 186 -7.56 -5.57 -12.30
N ARG A 187 -7.18 -4.83 -11.24
CA ARG A 187 -5.86 -4.96 -10.61
C ARG A 187 -5.79 -6.00 -9.51
N SER A 188 -6.91 -6.35 -8.88
CA SER A 188 -6.91 -7.21 -7.68
C SER A 188 -7.85 -8.41 -7.81
N VAL A 189 -9.11 -8.20 -8.21
CA VAL A 189 -10.12 -9.28 -8.24
C VAL A 189 -9.93 -10.16 -9.49
N GLN A 190 -9.76 -9.56 -10.66
CA GLN A 190 -9.66 -10.23 -11.94
C GLN A 190 -8.41 -11.14 -12.05
N PRO A 191 -7.20 -10.75 -11.59
CA PRO A 191 -6.06 -11.66 -11.58
C PRO A 191 -6.27 -12.86 -10.65
N LEU A 192 -6.93 -12.66 -9.50
CA LEU A 192 -7.28 -13.72 -8.58
C LEU A 192 -8.26 -14.70 -9.23
N LEU A 193 -9.39 -14.20 -9.74
CA LEU A 193 -10.40 -15.02 -10.44
C LEU A 193 -9.83 -15.71 -11.67
N SER A 194 -8.99 -15.03 -12.46
CA SER A 194 -8.33 -15.63 -13.62
C SER A 194 -7.34 -16.72 -13.24
N SER A 195 -6.68 -16.62 -12.08
CA SER A 195 -5.70 -17.61 -11.63
C SER A 195 -6.32 -18.82 -10.92
N LYS A 196 -7.48 -18.64 -10.27
CA LYS A 196 -8.12 -19.66 -9.42
C LYS A 196 -9.36 -20.30 -10.02
N CYS A 197 -10.10 -19.57 -10.86
CA CYS A 197 -11.41 -20.00 -11.36
C CYS A 197 -11.42 -20.22 -12.88
N ALA A 198 -10.69 -19.41 -13.66
CA ALA A 198 -10.73 -19.43 -15.13
C ALA A 198 -9.97 -20.59 -15.80
N THR A 199 -9.65 -21.66 -15.08
CA THR A 199 -9.05 -22.88 -15.67
C THR A 199 -10.01 -23.48 -16.68
N ALA A 200 -9.50 -23.90 -17.86
CA ALA A 200 -10.31 -24.30 -19.01
C ALA A 200 -11.37 -25.38 -18.72
N GLY A 201 -11.14 -26.25 -17.73
CA GLY A 201 -12.07 -27.29 -17.30
C GLY A 201 -13.04 -26.92 -16.16
N CYS A 202 -12.93 -25.72 -15.57
CA CYS A 202 -13.78 -25.27 -14.45
C CYS A 202 -14.69 -24.11 -14.89
N HIS A 203 -14.14 -22.91 -15.03
CA HIS A 203 -14.87 -21.71 -15.52
C HIS A 203 -14.15 -21.00 -16.66
N GLY A 204 -13.24 -21.66 -17.37
CA GLY A 204 -12.57 -21.09 -18.55
C GLY A 204 -13.40 -21.16 -19.83
N ARG A 205 -12.84 -20.65 -20.94
CA ARG A 205 -13.51 -20.53 -22.26
C ARG A 205 -14.15 -21.80 -22.83
N ASN A 206 -13.68 -22.98 -22.42
CA ASN A 206 -14.19 -24.27 -22.89
C ASN A 206 -15.06 -24.98 -21.84
N SER A 207 -15.43 -24.29 -20.75
CA SER A 207 -16.33 -24.81 -19.73
C SER A 207 -17.77 -24.83 -20.23
N GLN A 208 -18.54 -25.83 -19.78
CA GLN A 208 -19.98 -25.93 -20.03
C GLN A 208 -20.82 -25.24 -18.93
N THR A 209 -20.17 -24.51 -18.02
CA THR A 209 -20.87 -23.78 -16.94
C THR A 209 -21.41 -22.43 -17.42
N GLU A 210 -22.49 -21.96 -16.80
CA GLU A 210 -23.09 -20.64 -17.08
C GLU A 210 -22.17 -19.48 -16.66
N PHE A 211 -21.40 -19.68 -15.59
CA PHE A 211 -20.38 -18.73 -15.15
C PHE A 211 -19.06 -18.98 -15.88
N GLN A 212 -18.69 -18.11 -16.82
CA GLN A 212 -17.46 -18.22 -17.58
C GLN A 212 -16.56 -17.00 -17.39
N LEU A 213 -15.27 -17.26 -17.25
CA LEU A 213 -14.21 -16.28 -17.13
C LEU A 213 -13.19 -16.49 -18.24
N LEU A 214 -12.84 -15.39 -18.89
CA LEU A 214 -11.80 -15.33 -19.90
C LEU A 214 -10.44 -15.17 -19.22
N ALA A 215 -9.47 -15.96 -19.65
CA ALA A 215 -8.11 -15.90 -19.12
C ALA A 215 -7.44 -14.57 -19.46
N VAL A 216 -6.76 -13.98 -18.47
CA VAL A 216 -6.08 -12.70 -18.59
C VAL A 216 -4.58 -12.94 -18.64
N ARG A 217 -3.91 -12.44 -19.69
CA ARG A 217 -2.46 -12.50 -19.89
C ARG A 217 -1.92 -11.07 -19.98
N SER A 218 -0.60 -10.91 -19.86
CA SER A 218 0.05 -9.62 -20.07
C SER A 218 -0.34 -9.06 -21.46
N GLY A 219 -1.04 -7.92 -21.49
CA GLY A 219 -1.54 -7.30 -22.72
C GLY A 219 -2.98 -7.67 -23.12
N SER A 220 -3.78 -8.28 -22.24
CA SER A 220 -5.22 -8.52 -22.49
C SER A 220 -6.00 -7.24 -22.81
N ASP A 221 -6.91 -7.33 -23.78
CA ASP A 221 -7.82 -6.25 -24.21
C ASP A 221 -8.71 -5.80 -23.03
N PRO A 222 -8.90 -4.48 -22.80
CA PRO A 222 -9.92 -3.96 -21.90
C PRO A 222 -11.27 -4.68 -21.98
N ARG A 223 -11.72 -5.08 -23.19
CA ARG A 223 -12.95 -5.86 -23.42
C ARG A 223 -13.03 -7.16 -22.63
N THR A 224 -11.89 -7.81 -22.38
CA THR A 224 -11.83 -9.05 -21.58
C THR A 224 -12.13 -8.78 -20.11
N ALA A 225 -11.68 -7.64 -19.57
CA ALA A 225 -12.03 -7.23 -18.22
C ALA A 225 -13.52 -6.94 -18.09
N GLU A 226 -14.11 -6.35 -19.13
CA GLU A 226 -15.54 -6.05 -19.18
C GLU A 226 -16.41 -7.30 -19.08
N GLN A 227 -16.11 -8.29 -19.91
CA GLN A 227 -16.84 -9.55 -19.94
C GLN A 227 -16.68 -10.35 -18.64
N ASN A 228 -15.48 -10.36 -18.07
CA ASN A 228 -15.24 -11.00 -16.79
C ASN A 228 -15.99 -10.32 -15.64
N LEU A 229 -16.09 -8.98 -15.67
CA LEU A 229 -16.82 -8.22 -14.66
C LEU A 229 -18.31 -8.51 -14.75
N GLU A 230 -18.89 -8.45 -15.94
CA GLU A 230 -20.30 -8.78 -16.15
C GLU A 230 -20.65 -10.19 -15.66
N ALA A 231 -19.83 -11.18 -16.03
CA ALA A 231 -19.99 -12.55 -15.56
C ALA A 231 -19.97 -12.64 -14.03
N VAL A 232 -19.05 -11.93 -13.36
CA VAL A 232 -18.95 -11.89 -11.90
C VAL A 232 -20.18 -11.24 -11.27
N LEU A 233 -20.64 -10.12 -11.82
CA LEU A 233 -21.80 -9.40 -11.29
C LEU A 233 -23.08 -10.22 -11.38
N SER A 234 -23.21 -11.08 -12.40
CA SER A 234 -24.34 -12.02 -12.52
C SER A 234 -24.43 -13.01 -11.35
N GLN A 235 -23.31 -13.26 -10.66
CA GLN A 235 -23.19 -14.20 -9.55
C GLN A 235 -23.28 -13.52 -8.17
N LEU A 236 -23.54 -12.20 -8.13
CA LEU A 236 -23.61 -11.41 -6.91
C LEU A 236 -25.05 -10.97 -6.61
N SER A 237 -25.46 -11.16 -5.36
CA SER A 237 -26.66 -10.55 -4.80
C SER A 237 -26.28 -9.28 -4.04
N PHE A 238 -26.66 -8.12 -4.55
CA PHE A 238 -26.33 -6.84 -3.93
C PHE A 238 -27.15 -6.55 -2.67
N SER A 239 -28.36 -7.09 -2.57
CA SER A 239 -29.22 -6.94 -1.38
C SER A 239 -28.80 -7.87 -0.25
N GLU A 240 -28.29 -9.06 -0.58
CA GLU A 240 -27.83 -10.06 0.39
C GLU A 240 -26.47 -10.65 -0.04
N PRO A 241 -25.36 -9.90 0.16
CA PRO A 241 -24.04 -10.30 -0.34
C PRO A 241 -23.60 -11.69 0.10
N THR A 242 -23.87 -12.07 1.35
CA THR A 242 -23.52 -13.38 1.91
C THR A 242 -24.25 -14.55 1.25
N ARG A 243 -25.33 -14.29 0.51
CA ARG A 243 -26.07 -15.30 -0.28
C ARG A 243 -25.68 -15.32 -1.75
N SER A 244 -24.74 -14.48 -2.17
CA SER A 244 -24.21 -14.48 -3.52
C SER A 244 -23.68 -15.87 -3.86
N PRO A 245 -24.14 -16.51 -4.96
CA PRO A 245 -23.61 -17.78 -5.43
C PRO A 245 -22.08 -17.80 -5.48
N LEU A 246 -21.46 -16.71 -5.98
CA LEU A 246 -20.01 -16.59 -6.06
C LEU A 246 -19.33 -16.76 -4.69
N LEU A 247 -19.83 -16.09 -3.66
CA LEU A 247 -19.20 -16.11 -2.33
C LEU A 247 -19.40 -17.45 -1.63
N LYS A 248 -20.58 -18.06 -1.80
CA LYS A 248 -20.87 -19.39 -1.27
C LYS A 248 -19.91 -20.43 -1.85
N TYR A 249 -19.79 -20.49 -3.18
CA TYR A 249 -18.93 -21.47 -3.85
C TYR A 249 -17.44 -21.12 -3.80
N ALA A 250 -17.07 -19.87 -3.50
CA ALA A 250 -15.67 -19.50 -3.26
C ALA A 250 -15.17 -19.94 -1.87
N ALA A 251 -16.08 -20.06 -0.89
CA ALA A 251 -15.78 -20.48 0.47
C ALA A 251 -15.81 -22.01 0.65
N ASP A 252 -16.52 -22.72 -0.23
CA ASP A 252 -16.65 -24.19 -0.19
C ASP A 252 -15.93 -24.87 -1.37
N SER A 253 -15.63 -26.15 -1.22
CA SER A 253 -15.15 -26.97 -2.34
C SER A 253 -16.29 -27.28 -3.32
N HIS A 254 -16.01 -27.24 -4.63
CA HIS A 254 -17.01 -27.50 -5.67
C HIS A 254 -16.39 -28.07 -6.95
N GLY A 255 -17.25 -28.50 -7.88
CA GLY A 255 -16.81 -29.02 -9.19
C GLY A 255 -15.99 -30.31 -9.09
N GLY A 256 -16.23 -31.13 -8.05
CA GLY A 256 -15.50 -32.38 -7.81
C GLY A 256 -14.10 -32.18 -7.21
N GLN A 257 -13.71 -30.95 -6.86
CA GLN A 257 -12.47 -30.68 -6.15
C GLN A 257 -12.64 -30.81 -4.65
N HIS A 258 -11.58 -31.24 -3.95
CA HIS A 258 -11.56 -31.33 -2.48
C HIS A 258 -11.03 -30.05 -1.80
N ASP A 259 -10.34 -29.20 -2.55
CA ASP A 259 -9.77 -27.94 -2.06
C ASP A 259 -10.71 -26.75 -2.29
N ILE A 260 -10.68 -25.80 -1.35
CA ILE A 260 -11.39 -24.52 -1.45
C ILE A 260 -10.66 -23.62 -2.46
N PRO A 261 -11.36 -22.99 -3.42
CA PRO A 261 -10.75 -22.19 -4.48
C PRO A 261 -9.84 -21.05 -3.99
N LEU A 262 -10.18 -20.44 -2.86
CA LEU A 262 -9.45 -19.30 -2.27
C LEU A 262 -8.41 -19.71 -1.21
N ARG A 263 -7.91 -20.95 -1.24
CA ARG A 263 -6.86 -21.39 -0.31
C ARG A 263 -5.47 -20.80 -0.65
N GLY A 264 -4.71 -20.38 0.37
CA GLY A 264 -3.30 -19.95 0.25
C GLY A 264 -3.05 -18.45 0.51
N ARG A 265 -1.78 -18.00 0.38
CA ARG A 265 -1.32 -16.64 0.76
C ARG A 265 -2.15 -15.51 0.13
N THR A 266 -2.60 -15.65 -1.12
CA THR A 266 -3.37 -14.64 -1.84
C THR A 266 -4.85 -14.61 -1.46
N GLY A 267 -5.43 -15.74 -1.04
CA GLY A 267 -6.82 -15.81 -0.58
C GLY A 267 -6.99 -15.50 0.90
N ASN A 268 -6.01 -15.86 1.74
CA ASN A 268 -6.00 -15.53 3.18
C ASN A 268 -5.88 -14.02 3.48
N LEU A 269 -5.47 -13.21 2.51
CA LEU A 269 -5.44 -11.74 2.63
C LEU A 269 -6.77 -11.07 2.26
N GLN A 270 -7.76 -11.85 1.81
CA GLN A 270 -9.04 -11.35 1.28
C GLN A 270 -10.27 -11.84 2.08
N LEU A 271 -10.05 -12.67 3.10
CA LEU A 271 -11.04 -13.07 4.11
C LEU A 271 -10.74 -12.35 5.44
#